data_AF-A0A0S8I560-F1
#
_entry.id   AF-A0A0S8I560-F1
#
_cell.length_a   1.000
_cell.length_b   1.000
_cell.length_c   1.000
_cell.angle_alpha   90.00
_cell.angle_beta   90.00
_cell.angle_gamma   90.00
#
_symmetry.space_group_name_H-M   'P 1'
#
loop_
_entity.id
_entity.type
_entity.pdbx_description
1 polymer ?
#
loop_
_entity_poly.entity_id
_entity_poly.type
_entity_poly.pdbx_seq_one_letter_code
_entity_poly.pdbx_strand_id
1 'polypeptide(L)' 'MERQQKKASSKYSFLFPAGLGIGVAIGAAIHNIGVGLAIGAGIGTILSLLGMHFQQRKSEKN' A
#
# COMPACT_ATOMS: atom_id res chain seq x y z
N MET A 1 -20.45 2.28 -24.32
CA MET A 1 -19.57 2.98 -23.37
C MET A 1 -19.51 2.18 -22.10
N GLU A 2 -18.67 1.15 -22.00
CA GLU A 2 -18.44 0.47 -20.73
C GLU A 2 -16.94 0.36 -20.53
N ARG A 3 -16.50 1.13 -19.55
CA ARG A 3 -15.13 1.33 -19.15
C ARG A 3 -14.59 -0.03 -18.74
N GLN A 4 -13.89 -0.70 -19.65
CA GLN A 4 -12.96 -1.75 -19.27
C GLN A 4 -11.79 -1.07 -18.56
N GLN A 5 -12.04 -0.65 -17.31
CA GLN A 5 -11.02 -0.68 -16.27
C GLN A 5 -10.58 -2.13 -16.21
N LYS A 6 -9.67 -2.50 -17.12
CA LYS A 6 -8.89 -3.73 -17.00
C LYS A 6 -8.32 -3.64 -15.59
N LYS A 7 -8.84 -4.52 -14.73
CA LYS A 7 -8.29 -4.87 -13.44
C LYS A 7 -6.84 -5.29 -13.70
N ALA A 8 -5.95 -4.31 -13.83
CA ALA A 8 -4.57 -4.47 -13.44
C ALA A 8 -4.67 -4.71 -11.94
N SER A 9 -4.94 -5.98 -11.59
CA SER A 9 -4.86 -6.53 -10.26
C SER A 9 -3.40 -6.41 -9.87
N SER A 10 -3.01 -5.18 -9.55
CA SER A 10 -1.73 -4.83 -9.00
C SER A 10 -1.72 -5.51 -7.65
N LYS A 11 -0.97 -6.61 -7.53
CA LYS A 11 -0.71 -7.28 -6.24
C LYS A 11 -0.26 -6.30 -5.15
N TYR A 12 0.15 -5.10 -5.54
CA TYR A 12 0.70 -4.05 -4.72
C TYR A 12 -0.32 -2.95 -4.34
N SER A 13 -1.48 -2.85 -5.01
CA SER A 13 -2.53 -1.88 -4.65
C SER A 13 -3.12 -2.10 -3.25
N PHE A 14 -2.98 -3.30 -2.69
CA PHE A 14 -3.43 -3.61 -1.33
C PHE A 14 -2.39 -3.27 -0.25
N LEU A 15 -1.13 -2.99 -0.60
CA LEU A 15 -0.07 -2.74 0.38
C LEU A 15 -0.24 -1.43 1.13
N PHE A 16 -0.69 -0.38 0.44
CA PHE A 16 -0.96 0.90 1.09
C PHE A 16 -2.13 0.82 2.09
N PRO A 17 -3.34 0.32 1.73
CA PRO A 17 -4.42 0.12 2.69
C PRO A 17 -4.04 -0.81 3.84
N ALA A 18 -3.25 -1.87 3.57
CA ALA A 18 -2.79 -2.79 4.60
C ALA A 18 -1.84 -2.09 5.59
N GLY A 19 -0.85 -1.32 5.10
CA GLY A 19 0.05 -0.54 5.95
C GLY A 19 -0.69 0.49 6.79
N LEU A 20 -1.71 1.14 6.23
CA LEU A 20 -2.55 2.10 6.94
C LEU A 20 -3.40 1.42 8.02
N GLY A 21 -4.01 0.26 7.73
CA GLY A 21 -4.75 -0.53 8.72
C GLY A 21 -3.88 -1.01 9.88
N ILE A 22 -2.66 -1.47 9.60
CA ILE A 22 -1.68 -1.87 10.62
C ILE A 22 -1.28 -0.66 11.48
N GLY A 23 -1.01 0.48 10.85
CA GLY A 23 -0.68 1.71 11.58
C GLY A 23 -1.80 2.19 12.49
N VAL A 24 -3.05 2.13 12.05
CA VAL A 24 -4.22 2.46 12.87
C VAL A 24 -4.34 1.51 14.07
N ALA A 25 -4.15 0.21 13.87
CA ALA A 25 -4.19 -0.77 14.96
C ALA A 25 -3.08 -0.53 16.00
N ILE A 26 -1.86 -0.24 15.54
CA ILE A 26 -0.73 0.10 16.43
C ILE A 26 -1.02 1.42 17.16
N GLY A 27 -1.50 2.43 16.45
CA GLY A 27 -1.90 3.72 17.02
C GLY A 27 -2.97 3.60 18.10
N ALA A 28 -3.97 2.75 17.85
CA ALA A 28 -5.00 2.44 18.83
C ALA A 28 -4.42 1.75 20.07
N ALA A 29 -3.50 0.80 19.88
CA ALA A 29 -2.85 0.09 20.98
C ALA A 29 -2.00 1.00 21.89
N ILE A 30 -1.39 2.06 21.32
CA ILE A 30 -0.61 3.04 22.07
C ILE A 30 -1.43 4.27 22.52
N HIS A 31 -2.76 4.26 22.33
CA HIS A 31 -3.65 5.41 22.57
C HIS A 31 -3.22 6.69 21.81
N ASN A 32 -2.50 6.54 20.70
CA ASN A 32 -2.02 7.63 19.88
C ASN A 32 -2.25 7.31 18.40
N ILE A 33 -3.48 7.57 17.96
CA ILE A 33 -3.91 7.37 16.57
C ILE A 33 -3.10 8.24 15.59
N GLY A 34 -2.67 9.43 16.01
CA GLY A 34 -1.87 10.33 15.16
C GLY A 34 -0.52 9.70 14.79
N VAL A 35 0.18 9.13 15.76
CA VAL A 35 1.44 8.40 15.54
C VAL A 35 1.20 7.14 14.72
N GLY A 36 0.14 6.38 15.03
CA GLY A 36 -0.22 5.18 14.26
C GLY A 36 -0.51 5.46 12.78
N LEU A 37 -1.25 6.52 12.48
CA LEU A 37 -1.52 6.97 11.11
C LEU A 37 -0.24 7.39 10.38
N ALA A 38 0.64 8.16 11.04
CA ALA A 38 1.91 8.59 10.44
C ALA A 38 2.80 7.39 10.09
N ILE A 39 2.92 6.42 11.01
CA ILE A 39 3.70 5.19 10.79
C ILE A 39 3.06 4.34 9.70
N GLY A 40 1.75 4.11 9.76
CA GLY A 40 1.01 3.30 8.78
C GLY A 40 1.06 3.89 7.37
N ALA A 41 0.88 5.20 7.25
CA ALA A 41 0.99 5.91 5.97
C ALA A 41 2.42 5.86 5.43
N GLY A 42 3.44 6.03 6.29
CA GLY A 42 4.85 5.91 5.89
C GLY A 42 5.18 4.52 5.37
N ILE A 43 4.90 3.47 6.16
CA ILE A 43 5.17 2.07 5.79
C ILE A 43 4.36 1.68 4.55
N GLY A 44 3.06 2.01 4.50
CA GLY A 44 2.19 1.72 3.37
C GLY A 44 2.68 2.36 2.07
N THR A 45 3.15 3.61 2.13
CA THR A 45 3.70 4.32 0.96
C THR A 45 4.99 3.69 0.48
N ILE A 46 5.93 3.39 1.39
CA ILE A 46 7.22 2.75 1.06
C ILE A 46 6.97 1.38 0.41
N LEU A 47 6.10 0.55 0.99
CA LEU A 47 5.79 -0.77 0.46
C LEU A 47 5.09 -0.69 -0.90
N SER A 48 4.20 0.29 -1.09
CA SER A 48 3.53 0.48 -2.38
C SER A 48 4.50 0.95 -3.46
N LEU A 49 5.43 1.87 -3.14
CA LEU A 49 6.49 2.32 -4.04
C LEU A 49 7.47 1.19 -4.39
N LEU A 50 7.94 0.43 -3.39
CA LEU A 50 8.79 -0.73 -3.62
C LEU A 50 8.06 -1.75 -4.51
N GLY A 51 6.80 -2.05 -4.19
CA GLY A 51 5.97 -2.97 -4.95
C GLY A 51 5.84 -2.57 -6.42
N MET A 52 5.56 -1.30 -6.70
CA MET A 52 5.52 -0.77 -8.07
C MET A 52 6.89 -0.87 -8.76
N HIS A 53 7.98 -0.53 -8.07
CA HIS A 53 9.33 -0.60 -8.62
C HIS A 53 9.74 -2.04 -8.98
N PHE A 54 9.42 -3.03 -8.13
CA PHE A 54 9.64 -4.44 -8.42
C PHE A 54 8.73 -4.97 -9.54
N GLN A 55 7.51 -4.45 -9.67
CA GLN A 55 6.59 -4.83 -10.74
C GLN A 55 7.08 -4.36 -12.12
N GLN A 56 7.66 -3.16 -12.20
CA GLN A 56 8.24 -2.63 -13.43
C GLN A 56 9.42 -3.49 -13.91
N ARG A 57 10.34 -3.84 -13.00
CA ARG A 57 11.47 -4.74 -13.29
C ARG A 57 11.05 -6.12 -13.79
N LYS A 58 9.90 -6.63 -13.32
CA LYS A 58 9.37 -7.94 -13.72
C LYS A 58 8.63 -7.89 -15.06
N SER A 59 8.09 -6.73 -15.45
CA SER A 59 7.41 -6.53 -16.74
C SER A 59 8.39 -6.22 -17.88
N GLU A 60 9.60 -5.74 -17.58
CA GLU A 60 10.64 -5.45 -18.59
C GLU A 60 11.39 -6.72 -19.06
N LYS A 61 11.23 -7.85 -18.35
CA LYS A 61 11.99 -9.08 -18.58
C LYS A 61 11.19 -10.22 -19.22
N ASN A 62 9.98 -9.95 -19.71
CA ASN A 62 9.04 -10.94 -20.26
C ASN A 62 8.46 -10.45 -21.59
#